data_AF-K0Z777-F1
#
_entry.id   AF-K0Z777-F1
#
_cell.length_a   1.000
_cell.length_b   1.000
_cell.length_c   1.000
_cell.angle_alpha   90.00
_cell.angle_beta   90.00
_cell.angle_gamma   90.00
#
_symmetry.space_group_name_H-M   'P 1'
#
loop_
_entity.id
_entity.type
_entity.pdbx_description
1 polymer ?
#
loop_
_entity_poly.entity_id
_entity_poly.type
_entity_poly.pdbx_seq_one_letter_code
_entity_poly.pdbx_strand_id
1 'polypeptide(L)'
;MEDLDFSRLDVALAIYDANDDPREAELLCGVALRKDDLEAFLHDLCELAERKYGGMRFARLLDEDEDDEAMESAYVRWKSDSLSRVIEEAERCLDEENRHEGR
;
A
#
# COMPACT_ATOMS: atom_id res chain seq x y z
N MET A 1 30.03 0.07 12.03
CA MET A 1 28.63 0.47 11.80
C MET A 1 28.71 1.49 10.70
N GLU A 2 28.33 1.14 9.48
CA GLU A 2 28.30 2.10 8.37
C GLU A 2 27.44 3.30 8.80
N ASP A 3 27.87 4.52 8.47
CA ASP A 3 27.06 5.72 8.70
C ASP A 3 25.76 5.55 7.93
N LEU A 4 24.68 5.29 8.67
CA LEU A 4 23.35 5.11 8.11
C LEU A 4 22.87 6.46 7.59
N ASP A 5 22.94 6.63 6.28
CA ASP A 5 22.40 7.81 5.60
C ASP A 5 20.88 7.67 5.44
N PHE A 6 20.16 8.33 6.34
CA PHE A 6 18.70 8.41 6.34
C PHE A 6 18.14 9.46 5.36
N SER A 7 18.99 10.29 4.74
CA SER A 7 18.52 11.31 3.79
C SER A 7 17.89 10.71 2.52
N ARG A 8 18.15 9.42 2.28
CA ARG A 8 17.66 8.67 1.13
C ARG A 8 16.37 7.91 1.39
N LEU A 9 15.78 8.02 2.58
CA LEU A 9 14.47 7.44 2.88
C LEU A 9 13.38 8.37 2.32
N ASP A 10 12.86 8.02 1.16
CA ASP A 10 11.92 8.81 0.37
C ASP A 10 10.52 8.18 0.26
N VAL A 11 10.32 7.00 0.88
CA VAL A 11 9.02 6.35 1.00
C VAL A 11 8.69 6.08 2.47
N ALA A 12 7.52 6.54 2.92
CA ALA A 12 6.95 6.22 4.22
C ALA A 12 5.80 5.21 4.07
N LEU A 13 5.85 4.12 4.84
CA LEU A 13 4.80 3.10 4.92
C LEU A 13 4.20 3.09 6.33
N ALA A 14 2.89 2.94 6.38
CA ALA A 14 2.12 2.81 7.61
C ALA A 14 1.16 1.63 7.48
N ILE A 15 1.09 0.80 8.52
CA ILE A 15 0.20 -0.35 8.63
C ILE A 15 -0.84 -0.05 9.69
N TYR A 16 -2.10 -0.19 9.30
CA TYR A 16 -3.28 -0.02 10.15
C TYR A 16 -4.05 -1.34 10.16
N ASP A 17 -4.81 -1.60 11.23
CA ASP A 17 -5.83 -2.66 11.18
C ASP A 17 -6.97 -2.20 10.27
N ALA A 18 -7.24 -2.98 9.22
CA ALA A 18 -8.31 -2.68 8.28
C ALA A 18 -9.70 -3.09 8.80
N ASN A 19 -9.76 -3.89 9.87
CA ASN A 19 -11.02 -4.30 10.50
C ASN A 19 -11.58 -3.23 11.45
N ASP A 20 -10.75 -2.31 11.92
CA ASP A 20 -11.18 -1.19 12.74
C ASP A 20 -11.89 -0.12 11.90
N ASP A 21 -12.71 0.72 12.55
CA ASP A 21 -13.30 1.88 11.86
C ASP A 21 -12.15 2.72 11.26
N PRO A 22 -12.13 2.99 9.95
CA PRO A 22 -11.04 3.69 9.30
C PRO A 22 -10.80 5.11 9.84
N ARG A 23 -11.75 5.67 10.58
CA ARG A 23 -11.62 6.97 11.28
C ARG A 23 -10.93 6.85 12.64
N GLU A 24 -10.90 5.65 13.21
CA GLU A 24 -10.35 5.32 14.53
C GLU A 24 -9.20 4.30 14.46
N ALA A 25 -8.83 3.83 13.26
CA ALA A 25 -7.85 2.77 13.07
C ALA A 25 -6.48 3.15 13.66
N GLU A 26 -5.99 2.33 14.58
CA GLU A 26 -4.71 2.53 15.25
C GLU A 26 -3.54 2.22 14.29
N LEU A 27 -2.49 3.06 14.34
CA LEU A 27 -1.24 2.79 13.62
C LEU A 27 -0.48 1.65 14.31
N LEU A 28 -0.42 0.49 13.66
CA LEU A 28 0.27 -0.69 14.18
C LEU A 28 1.77 -0.66 13.90
N CYS A 29 2.19 -0.08 12.77
CA CYS A 29 3.59 0.01 12.38
C CYS A 29 3.82 1.15 11.39
N GLY A 30 4.93 1.87 11.54
CA GLY A 30 5.39 2.90 10.60
C GLY A 30 6.87 2.74 10.30
N VAL A 31 7.23 2.70 9.01
CA VAL A 31 8.62 2.57 8.56
C VAL A 31 8.91 3.50 7.39
N ALA A 32 10.16 3.91 7.25
CA ALA A 32 10.63 4.67 6.09
C ALA A 32 11.73 3.87 5.38
N LEU A 33 11.63 3.81 4.05
CA LEU A 33 12.46 2.99 3.17
C LEU A 33 12.97 3.84 2.01
N ARG A 34 13.99 3.35 1.30
CA ARG A 34 14.33 3.88 -0.03
C ARG A 34 13.30 3.36 -1.04
N LYS A 35 12.95 4.18 -2.01
CA LYS A 35 12.02 3.84 -3.09
C LYS A 35 12.44 2.59 -3.86
N ASP A 36 13.74 2.45 -4.11
CA ASP A 36 14.30 1.31 -4.84
C ASP A 36 14.14 -0.02 -4.06
N ASP A 37 13.98 0.04 -2.74
CA ASP A 37 13.85 -1.14 -1.88
C ASP A 37 12.37 -1.51 -1.62
N LEU A 38 11.41 -0.69 -2.06
CA LEU A 38 9.99 -0.84 -1.72
C LEU A 38 9.40 -2.16 -2.24
N GLU A 39 9.63 -2.51 -3.51
CA GLU A 39 9.06 -3.72 -4.10
C GLU A 39 9.61 -4.99 -3.43
N ALA A 40 10.93 -5.03 -3.19
CA ALA A 40 11.59 -6.13 -2.50
C ALA A 40 11.06 -6.27 -1.07
N PHE A 41 10.91 -5.16 -0.34
CA PHE A 41 10.34 -5.15 1.00
C PHE A 41 8.91 -5.72 1.04
N LEU A 42 8.03 -5.30 0.12
CA LEU A 42 6.64 -5.77 0.09
C LEU A 42 6.57 -7.26 -0.27
N HIS A 43 7.44 -7.74 -1.16
CA HIS A 43 7.56 -9.16 -1.46
C HIS A 43 7.97 -9.96 -0.23
N ASP A 44 9.02 -9.54 0.48
CA ASP A 44 9.53 -10.19 1.67
C ASP A 44 8.49 -10.21 2.80
N LEU A 45 7.73 -9.11 2.96
CA LEU A 45 6.63 -9.03 3.92
C LEU A 45 5.54 -10.07 3.63
N CYS A 46 5.12 -10.21 2.37
CA CYS A 46 4.12 -11.21 1.97
C CYS A 46 4.64 -12.64 2.19
N GLU A 47 5.89 -12.90 1.81
CA GLU A 47 6.51 -14.21 2.00
C GLU A 47 6.63 -14.55 3.49
N LEU A 48 7.00 -13.58 4.33
CA LEU A 48 7.05 -13.74 5.79
C LEU A 48 5.67 -14.08 6.36
N ALA A 49 4.62 -13.37 5.93
CA ALA A 49 3.24 -13.62 6.35
C ALA A 49 2.82 -15.07 6.05
N GLU A 50 3.06 -15.53 4.82
CA GLU A 50 2.70 -16.89 4.40
C GLU A 50 3.54 -17.96 5.13
N ARG A 51 4.87 -17.82 5.10
CA ARG A 51 5.77 -18.88 5.58
C ARG A 51 5.83 -19.01 7.08
N LYS A 52 5.75 -17.88 7.81
CA LYS A 52 5.94 -17.87 9.27
C LYS A 52 4.63 -17.81 10.04
N TYR A 53 3.64 -17.09 9.51
CA TYR A 53 2.39 -16.83 10.23
C TYR A 53 1.20 -17.62 9.66
N GLY A 54 1.40 -18.41 8.60
CA GLY A 54 0.31 -19.15 7.95
C GLY A 54 -0.71 -18.25 7.26
N GLY A 55 -0.34 -17.00 6.97
CA GLY A 55 -1.17 -16.06 6.24
C GLY A 55 -1.27 -16.41 4.76
N MET A 56 -2.03 -15.62 4.01
CA MET A 56 -2.20 -15.78 2.58
C MET A 56 -2.32 -14.43 1.91
N ARG A 57 -1.80 -14.29 0.68
CA ARG A 57 -2.06 -13.11 -0.16
C ARG A 57 -3.55 -13.00 -0.47
N PHE A 58 -4.07 -11.77 -0.47
CA PHE A 58 -5.48 -11.48 -0.77
C PHE A 58 -5.97 -12.11 -2.07
N ALA A 59 -5.18 -12.05 -3.15
CA ALA A 59 -5.56 -12.65 -4.43
C ALA A 59 -5.78 -14.16 -4.32
N ARG A 60 -4.92 -14.88 -3.59
CA ARG A 60 -5.10 -16.32 -3.36
C ARG A 60 -6.22 -16.62 -2.38
N LEU A 61 -6.40 -15.78 -1.36
CA LEU A 61 -7.46 -15.98 -0.37
C LEU A 61 -8.85 -15.88 -1.04
N LEU A 62 -9.04 -14.92 -1.96
CA LEU A 62 -10.27 -14.78 -2.74
C LEU A 62 -10.53 -15.97 -3.68
N ASP A 63 -9.47 -16.62 -4.17
CA ASP A 63 -9.60 -17.84 -4.99
C ASP A 63 -9.97 -19.08 -4.14
N GLU A 64 -9.68 -19.07 -2.84
CA GLU A 64 -9.90 -20.21 -1.92
C GLU A 64 -11.17 -20.06 -1.06
N ASP A 65 -11.61 -18.84 -0.77
CA ASP A 65 -12.82 -18.51 0.00
C ASP A 65 -13.60 -17.37 -0.68
N GLU A 66 -14.40 -17.73 -1.71
CA GLU A 66 -15.18 -16.79 -2.52
C GLU A 66 -16.28 -16.05 -1.72
N ASP A 67 -16.67 -16.54 -0.53
CA ASP A 67 -17.81 -16.02 0.26
C ASP A 67 -17.39 -15.14 1.47
N ASP A 68 -16.11 -14.83 1.66
CA ASP A 68 -15.67 -13.97 2.76
C ASP A 68 -15.94 -12.47 2.45
N GLU A 69 -17.12 -11.99 2.85
CA GLU A 69 -17.58 -10.60 2.69
C GLU A 69 -16.59 -9.56 3.27
N ALA A 70 -15.85 -9.90 4.33
CA ALA A 70 -14.86 -8.99 4.91
C ALA A 70 -13.65 -8.84 3.98
N MET A 71 -13.28 -9.92 3.28
CA MET A 71 -12.17 -9.95 2.34
C MET A 71 -12.52 -9.33 1.00
N GLU A 72 -13.74 -9.55 0.50
CA GLU A 72 -14.25 -8.82 -0.65
C GLU A 72 -14.27 -7.31 -0.36
N SER A 73 -14.75 -6.91 0.83
CA SER A 73 -14.78 -5.50 1.25
C SER A 73 -13.37 -4.90 1.36
N ALA A 74 -12.41 -5.62 1.95
CA ALA A 74 -11.02 -5.18 2.05
C ALA A 74 -10.35 -5.07 0.65
N TYR A 75 -10.63 -6.02 -0.25
CA TYR A 75 -10.10 -6.02 -1.61
C TYR A 75 -10.72 -4.94 -2.50
N VAL A 76 -12.04 -4.75 -2.42
CA VAL A 76 -12.77 -3.67 -3.10
C VAL A 76 -12.29 -2.32 -2.60
N ARG A 77 -12.08 -2.18 -1.28
CA ARG A 77 -11.52 -0.96 -0.70
C ARG A 77 -10.08 -0.72 -1.14
N TRP A 78 -9.23 -1.75 -1.14
CA TRP A 78 -7.87 -1.66 -1.67
C TRP A 78 -7.84 -1.27 -3.16
N LYS A 79 -8.72 -1.85 -3.99
CA LYS A 79 -8.89 -1.47 -5.39
C LYS A 79 -9.40 -0.05 -5.56
N SER A 80 -10.38 0.36 -4.76
CA SER A 80 -10.96 1.71 -4.79
C SER A 80 -9.94 2.76 -4.38
N ASP A 81 -9.15 2.51 -3.34
CA ASP A 81 -8.09 3.41 -2.87
C ASP A 81 -6.94 3.47 -3.88
N SER A 82 -6.60 2.35 -4.51
CA SER A 82 -5.61 2.31 -5.59
C SER A 82 -6.10 3.06 -6.84
N LEU A 83 -7.38 2.91 -7.20
CA LEU A 83 -7.99 3.58 -8.35
C LEU A 83 -8.15 5.09 -8.11
N SER A 84 -8.52 5.49 -6.90
CA SER A 84 -8.64 6.90 -6.52
C SER A 84 -7.28 7.59 -6.57
N ARG A 85 -6.21 6.93 -6.10
CA ARG A 85 -4.84 7.45 -6.22
C ARG A 85 -4.35 7.56 -7.66
N VAL A 86 -4.72 6.60 -8.52
CA VAL A 86 -4.42 6.66 -9.96
C VAL A 86 -5.18 7.80 -10.65
N ILE A 87 -6.44 8.03 -10.27
CA ILE A 87 -7.24 9.16 -10.79
C ILE A 87 -6.69 10.49 -10.30
N GLU A 88 -6.35 10.63 -9.02
CA GLU A 88 -5.76 11.86 -8.45
C GLU A 88 -4.40 12.19 -9.10
N GLU A 89 -3.55 11.19 -9.35
CA GLU A 89 -2.28 11.41 -10.05
C GLU A 89 -2.47 11.68 -11.55
N ALA A 90 -3.50 11.10 -12.19
CA ALA A 90 -3.85 11.42 -13.57
C ALA A 90 -4.41 12.86 -13.70
N GLU A 91 -5.24 13.30 -12.74
CA GLU A 91 -5.74 14.67 -12.67
C GLU A 91 -4.60 15.66 -12.42
N ARG A 92 -3.65 15.32 -11.53
CA ARG A 92 -2.44 16.13 -11.30
C ARG A 92 -1.58 16.25 -12.56
N CYS A 93 -1.39 15.16 -13.32
CA CYS A 93 -0.66 15.19 -14.60
C CYS A 93 -1.35 16.10 -15.64
N LEU A 94 -2.68 16.01 -15.76
CA LEU A 94 -3.46 16.81 -16.70
C LEU A 94 -3.49 18.31 -16.32
N ASP A 95 -3.50 18.62 -15.02
CA ASP A 95 -3.41 19.99 -14.52
C ASP A 95 -2.01 20.61 -14.75
N GLU A 96 -0.96 19.80 -14.75
CA GLU A 96 0.42 20.23 -15.01
C GLU A 96 0.67 20.51 -16.52
N GLU A 97 0.09 19.70 -17.42
CA GLU A 97 0.10 19.95 -18.87
C GLU A 97 -0.66 21.23 -19.23
N ASN A 98 -1.85 21.44 -18.66
CA ASN A 98 -2.65 22.66 -18.91
C ASN A 98 -1.95 23.95 -18.42
N ARG A 99 -1.07 23.86 -17.41
CA ARG A 99 -0.25 25.00 -16.96
C ARG A 99 0.95 25.27 -17.87
N HIS A 100 1.40 24.30 -18.66
CA HIS A 100 2.52 24.46 -19.59
C HIS A 100 2.09 24.99 -20.96
N GLU A 101 0.85 24.75 -21.40
CA GLU A 101 0.32 25.30 -22.66
C GLU A 101 -0.20 26.74 -22.56
N GLY A 102 -0.35 27.27 -21.35
CA GLY A 102 -0.84 28.63 -21.09
C GLY A 102 0.24 29.73 -21.04
N ARG A 103 1.46 29.49 -21.54
CA ARG A 103 2.60 30.42 -21.44
C ARG A 103 3.15 30.86 -22.79
#